data_AF-A0A4W5K9A6-F1
#
_entry.id   AF-A0A4W5K9A6-F1
#
_cell.length_a   1.000
_cell.length_b   1.000
_cell.length_c   1.000
_cell.angle_alpha   90.00
_cell.angle_beta   90.00
_cell.angle_gamma   90.00
#
_symmetry.space_group_name_H-M   'P 1'
#
loop_
_entity.id
_entity.type
_entity.pdbx_description
1 polymer ?
#
loop_
_entity_poly.entity_id
_entity_poly.type
_entity_poly.pdbx_seq_one_letter_code
_entity_poly.pdbx_strand_id
1 'polypeptide(L)'
;QRVTLLFLSSVHSIGENIKLLVDRPDGTYCFRLHNDRVYYISERILKLATNISRDKLVSVGTCFGKFTKTIKFRLHITALDFLAPYAKFKVWVKPGQEQSFLYGNHVLKSGLGRITENTNQYQGVVVYSMADVPLVSWPLALHILYIHLFSQHVALALHILYIHLFSQHVALPLHILYIHLFSQHVALALHILYIHLFSQHVAIPLHILYIHLFSQ
;
A
#
# COMPACT_ATOMS: atom_id res chain seq x y z
N GLN A 1 -20.34 11.29 28.48
CA GLN A 1 -20.01 12.73 28.27
C GLN A 1 -19.26 13.00 26.96
N ARG A 2 -18.05 12.45 26.70
CA ARG A 2 -17.34 12.70 25.41
C ARG A 2 -18.02 12.12 24.17
N VAL A 3 -18.65 10.93 24.30
CA VAL A 3 -19.46 10.33 23.22
C VAL A 3 -20.68 11.21 22.91
N THR A 4 -21.28 11.86 23.91
CA THR A 4 -22.43 12.77 23.73
C THR A 4 -22.08 14.01 22.89
N LEU A 5 -20.83 14.50 22.96
CA LEU A 5 -20.35 15.64 22.16
C LEU A 5 -20.07 15.28 20.69
N LEU A 6 -19.59 14.05 20.45
CA LEU A 6 -19.51 13.43 19.10
C LEU A 6 -20.88 13.40 18.42
N PHE A 7 -21.90 12.99 19.18
CA PHE A 7 -23.29 13.01 18.74
C PHE A 7 -23.70 14.44 18.39
N LEU A 8 -23.53 15.43 19.27
CA LEU A 8 -23.93 16.83 18.98
C LEU A 8 -23.27 17.42 17.72
N SER A 9 -21.99 17.13 17.45
CA SER A 9 -21.30 17.63 16.26
C SER A 9 -21.66 16.90 14.95
N SER A 10 -22.03 15.61 15.03
CA SER A 10 -22.43 14.81 13.85
C SER A 10 -23.94 14.92 13.57
N VAL A 11 -24.75 15.11 14.61
CA VAL A 11 -26.22 15.30 14.55
C VAL A 11 -26.59 16.52 13.71
N HIS A 12 -25.76 17.56 13.69
CA HIS A 12 -26.01 18.74 12.85
C HIS A 12 -25.94 18.44 11.33
N SER A 13 -25.28 17.37 10.88
CA SER A 13 -25.19 17.04 9.44
C SER A 13 -26.00 15.80 9.06
N ILE A 14 -26.22 14.87 10.00
CA ILE A 14 -26.78 13.53 9.72
C ILE A 14 -28.19 13.35 10.33
N GLY A 15 -28.57 14.14 11.33
CA GLY A 15 -29.89 14.06 11.96
C GLY A 15 -30.19 12.68 12.59
N GLU A 16 -31.41 12.19 12.42
CA GLU A 16 -31.94 10.94 13.00
C GLU A 16 -31.32 9.66 12.38
N ASN A 17 -30.63 9.78 11.25
CA ASN A 17 -30.07 8.64 10.50
C ASN A 17 -28.85 7.98 11.15
N ILE A 18 -28.39 8.49 12.30
CA ILE A 18 -27.25 7.90 13.03
C ILE A 18 -27.56 6.47 13.50
N LYS A 19 -28.84 6.13 13.73
CA LYS A 19 -29.23 4.75 14.07
C LYS A 19 -28.87 3.77 12.95
N LEU A 20 -28.98 4.17 11.68
CA LEU A 20 -28.61 3.35 10.52
C LEU A 20 -27.10 3.10 10.43
N LEU A 21 -26.28 3.95 11.06
CA LEU A 21 -24.84 3.74 11.17
C LEU A 21 -24.49 2.73 12.27
N VAL A 22 -25.30 2.62 13.31
CA VAL A 22 -25.05 1.67 14.42
C VAL A 22 -25.61 0.30 14.08
N ASP A 23 -26.85 0.28 13.60
CA ASP A 23 -27.62 -0.93 13.31
C ASP A 23 -27.66 -1.16 11.80
N ARG A 24 -26.64 -1.87 11.29
CA ARG A 24 -26.59 -2.33 9.91
C ARG A 24 -27.09 -3.78 9.83
N PRO A 25 -27.72 -4.22 8.72
CA PRO A 25 -28.05 -5.63 8.52
C PRO A 25 -26.84 -6.59 8.66
N ASP A 26 -25.63 -6.12 8.38
CA ASP A 26 -24.39 -6.93 8.50
C ASP A 26 -23.92 -7.15 9.95
N GLY A 27 -24.44 -6.36 10.90
CA GLY A 27 -24.10 -6.42 12.31
C GLY A 27 -24.07 -5.07 13.00
N THR A 28 -23.85 -5.11 14.31
CA THR A 28 -23.76 -3.95 15.20
C THR A 28 -22.38 -3.28 15.11
N TYR A 29 -22.39 -1.97 14.91
CA TYR A 29 -21.20 -1.13 14.91
C TYR A 29 -21.20 -0.18 16.11
N CYS A 30 -20.02 0.12 16.63
CA CYS A 30 -19.84 0.97 17.80
C CYS A 30 -18.72 1.98 17.59
N PHE A 31 -18.84 3.11 18.30
CA PHE A 31 -17.80 4.13 18.35
C PHE A 31 -16.93 3.97 19.59
N ARG A 32 -15.61 3.97 19.42
CA ARG A 32 -14.64 3.91 20.52
C ARG A 32 -13.65 5.05 20.46
N LEU A 33 -13.33 5.60 21.63
CA LEU A 33 -12.31 6.62 21.79
C LEU A 33 -10.99 5.98 22.16
N HIS A 34 -9.94 6.27 21.41
CA HIS A 34 -8.57 5.87 21.69
C HIS A 34 -7.62 7.00 21.30
N ASN A 35 -6.72 7.42 22.20
CA ASN A 35 -5.77 8.51 21.98
C ASN A 35 -6.39 9.79 21.38
N ASP A 36 -7.50 10.25 21.98
CA ASP A 36 -8.33 11.38 21.53
C ASP A 36 -8.92 11.26 20.11
N ARG A 37 -8.78 10.10 19.46
CA ARG A 37 -9.36 9.76 18.17
C ARG A 37 -10.55 8.84 18.34
N VAL A 38 -11.54 9.03 17.48
CA VAL A 38 -12.78 8.28 17.52
C VAL A 38 -12.77 7.31 16.37
N TYR A 39 -12.97 6.05 16.66
CA TYR A 39 -12.95 4.97 15.70
C TYR A 39 -14.33 4.31 15.60
N TYR A 40 -14.74 4.00 14.38
CA TYR A 40 -15.93 3.26 14.03
C TYR A 40 -15.56 1.82 13.70
N ILE A 41 -16.09 0.87 14.48
CA ILE A 41 -15.63 -0.52 14.53
C ILE A 41 -16.84 -1.44 14.70
N SER A 42 -16.84 -2.61 14.08
CA SER A 42 -17.84 -3.65 14.37
C SER A 42 -17.62 -4.24 15.77
N GLU A 43 -18.70 -4.59 16.47
CA GLU A 43 -18.59 -5.19 17.81
C GLU A 43 -17.79 -6.49 17.82
N ARG A 44 -17.83 -7.25 16.72
CA ARG A 44 -17.04 -8.47 16.53
C ARG A 44 -15.54 -8.19 16.60
N ILE A 45 -15.06 -7.20 15.85
CA ILE A 45 -13.64 -6.80 15.85
C ILE A 45 -13.27 -6.21 17.20
N LEU A 46 -14.18 -5.47 17.84
CA LEU A 46 -13.92 -4.90 19.16
C LEU A 46 -13.63 -5.99 20.20
N LYS A 47 -14.40 -7.09 20.22
CA LYS A 47 -14.18 -8.24 21.13
C LYS A 47 -12.84 -8.94 20.89
N LEU A 48 -12.32 -8.91 19.66
CA LEU A 48 -11.00 -9.44 19.35
C LEU A 48 -9.90 -8.46 19.78
N ALA A 49 -10.14 -7.16 19.58
CA ALA A 49 -9.22 -6.09 19.93
C ALA A 49 -8.99 -5.97 21.45
N THR A 50 -9.89 -6.47 22.30
CA THR A 50 -9.66 -6.50 23.76
C THR A 50 -8.50 -7.41 24.18
N ASN A 51 -8.05 -8.31 23.31
CA ASN A 51 -6.90 -9.17 23.58
C ASN A 51 -5.54 -8.44 23.39
N ILE A 52 -5.57 -7.21 22.87
CA ILE A 52 -4.38 -6.39 22.62
C ILE A 52 -4.35 -5.22 23.60
N SER A 53 -3.21 -5.01 24.25
CA SER A 53 -2.99 -3.87 25.15
C SER A 53 -3.13 -2.53 24.43
N ARG A 54 -3.73 -1.53 25.08
CA ARG A 54 -4.02 -0.19 24.51
C ARG A 54 -2.80 0.52 23.93
N ASP A 55 -1.61 0.31 24.49
CA ASP A 55 -0.38 0.99 24.07
C ASP A 55 0.18 0.43 22.76
N LYS A 56 -0.11 -0.84 22.46
CA LYS A 56 0.30 -1.50 21.20
C LYS A 56 -0.70 -1.28 20.06
N LEU A 57 -1.84 -0.68 20.38
CA LEU A 57 -2.98 -0.55 19.48
C LEU A 57 -2.94 0.83 18.82
N VAL A 58 -2.53 0.89 17.55
CA VAL A 58 -2.35 2.17 16.82
C VAL A 58 -3.66 2.67 16.21
N SER A 59 -4.44 1.76 15.61
CA SER A 59 -5.75 2.04 15.05
C SER A 59 -6.62 0.80 15.10
N VAL A 60 -7.92 0.98 15.28
CA VAL A 60 -8.90 -0.11 15.18
C VAL A 60 -10.02 0.39 14.30
N GLY A 61 -10.24 -0.26 13.16
CA GLY A 61 -11.27 0.16 12.21
C GLY A 61 -11.02 1.55 11.63
N THR A 62 -12.12 2.25 11.32
CA THR A 62 -12.08 3.53 10.60
C THR A 62 -12.09 4.71 11.55
N CYS A 63 -11.12 5.61 11.43
CA CYS A 63 -11.10 6.85 12.21
C CYS A 63 -12.19 7.82 11.72
N PHE A 64 -13.09 8.26 12.59
CA PHE A 64 -14.11 9.26 12.28
C PHE A 64 -13.66 10.69 12.56
N GLY A 65 -12.65 10.86 13.41
CA GLY A 65 -12.16 12.18 13.76
C GLY A 65 -11.34 12.18 15.04
N LYS A 66 -10.97 13.38 15.47
CA LYS A 66 -10.24 13.60 16.71
C LYS A 66 -10.80 14.75 17.52
N PHE A 67 -10.70 14.64 18.84
CA PHE A 67 -10.94 15.75 19.73
C PHE A 67 -9.72 16.67 19.76
N THR A 68 -9.97 17.97 19.69
CA THR A 68 -8.95 18.99 19.93
C THR A 68 -8.73 19.20 21.42
N LYS A 69 -7.63 19.88 21.79
CA LYS A 69 -7.40 20.34 23.17
C LYS A 69 -8.56 21.20 23.71
N THR A 70 -9.26 21.89 22.81
CA THR A 70 -10.46 22.70 23.10
C THR A 70 -11.76 21.89 23.16
N ILE A 71 -11.67 20.54 23.21
CA ILE A 71 -12.81 19.60 23.33
C ILE A 71 -13.76 19.65 22.11
N LYS A 72 -13.40 20.39 21.05
CA LYS A 72 -14.14 20.40 19.80
C LYS A 72 -13.82 19.12 19.01
N PHE A 73 -14.86 18.45 18.53
CA PHE A 73 -14.68 17.30 17.66
C PHE A 73 -14.40 17.77 16.24
N ARG A 74 -13.27 17.32 15.66
CA ARG A 74 -12.94 17.55 14.25
C ARG A 74 -13.12 16.25 13.49
N LEU A 75 -14.11 16.23 12.62
CA LEU A 75 -14.38 15.11 11.73
C LEU A 75 -13.23 14.92 10.73
N HIS A 76 -12.87 13.67 10.48
CA HIS A 76 -11.89 13.29 9.47
C HIS A 76 -12.56 12.88 8.18
N ILE A 77 -11.80 12.99 7.08
CA ILE A 77 -12.19 12.58 5.74
C ILE A 77 -12.70 11.13 5.69
N THR A 78 -12.06 10.23 6.41
CA THR A 78 -12.37 8.80 6.44
C THR A 78 -13.76 8.48 6.98
N ALA A 79 -14.43 9.42 7.65
CA ALA A 79 -15.83 9.26 8.03
C ALA A 79 -16.78 9.44 6.83
N LEU A 80 -16.37 10.16 5.78
CA LEU A 80 -17.28 10.62 4.75
C LEU A 80 -17.94 9.47 4.01
N ASP A 81 -17.21 8.39 3.70
CA ASP A 81 -17.77 7.25 2.98
C ASP A 81 -18.97 6.62 3.73
N PHE A 82 -18.92 6.66 5.05
CA PHE A 82 -20.00 6.17 5.90
C PHE A 82 -21.13 7.20 6.01
N LEU A 83 -20.82 8.50 5.98
CA LEU A 83 -21.79 9.56 6.19
C LEU A 83 -22.51 10.01 4.91
N ALA A 84 -21.83 9.96 3.77
CA ALA A 84 -22.32 10.37 2.46
C ALA A 84 -23.70 9.78 2.11
N PRO A 85 -23.92 8.45 2.22
CA PRO A 85 -25.21 7.87 1.85
C PRO A 85 -26.37 8.34 2.75
N TYR A 86 -26.10 8.60 4.04
CA TYR A 86 -27.13 8.96 5.02
C TYR A 86 -27.31 10.49 5.20
N ALA A 87 -26.49 11.30 4.53
CA ALA A 87 -26.57 12.75 4.62
C ALA A 87 -27.86 13.28 4.01
N LYS A 88 -28.63 14.06 4.79
CA LYS A 88 -29.89 14.66 4.34
C LYS A 88 -29.65 15.85 3.40
N PHE A 89 -28.66 16.70 3.71
CA PHE A 89 -28.36 17.90 2.95
C PHE A 89 -27.12 17.69 2.09
N LYS A 90 -27.30 17.85 0.77
CA LYS A 90 -26.28 17.59 -0.24
C LYS A 90 -26.16 18.78 -1.19
N VAL A 91 -24.94 19.03 -1.65
CA VAL A 91 -24.62 20.08 -2.62
C VAL A 91 -23.80 19.46 -3.74
N TRP A 92 -24.22 19.66 -4.98
CA TRP A 92 -23.51 19.22 -6.17
C TRP A 92 -22.72 20.39 -6.76
N VAL A 93 -21.44 20.16 -7.05
CA VAL A 93 -20.50 21.14 -7.61
C VAL A 93 -20.29 20.85 -9.09
N LYS A 94 -20.25 21.90 -9.89
CA LYS A 94 -19.95 21.81 -11.34
C LYS A 94 -18.47 21.47 -11.56
N PRO A 95 -18.12 20.73 -12.63
CA PRO A 95 -16.74 20.34 -12.93
C PRO A 95 -15.72 21.48 -12.87
N GLY A 96 -16.07 22.68 -13.36
CA GLY A 96 -15.19 23.85 -13.34
C GLY A 96 -14.84 24.41 -11.95
N GLN A 97 -15.46 23.92 -10.87
CA GLN A 97 -15.17 24.32 -9.49
C GLN A 97 -14.83 23.13 -8.58
N GLU A 98 -14.88 21.89 -9.08
CA GLU A 98 -14.52 20.70 -8.31
C GLU A 98 -13.06 20.74 -7.87
N GLN A 99 -12.14 21.03 -8.79
CA GLN A 99 -10.72 21.10 -8.48
C GLN A 99 -10.40 22.18 -7.43
N SER A 100 -11.06 23.34 -7.52
CA SER A 100 -10.90 24.41 -6.52
C SER A 100 -11.33 23.94 -5.14
N PHE A 101 -12.47 23.24 -5.06
CA PHE A 101 -12.96 22.68 -3.80
C PHE A 101 -12.03 21.60 -3.23
N LEU A 102 -11.51 20.70 -4.08
CA LEU A 102 -10.55 19.66 -3.67
C LEU A 102 -9.27 20.23 -3.05
N TYR A 103 -8.88 21.45 -3.42
CA TYR A 103 -7.67 22.11 -2.94
C TYR A 103 -7.81 22.91 -1.63
N GLY A 104 -9.00 22.98 -1.03
CA GLY A 104 -9.20 23.76 0.19
C GLY A 104 -10.11 24.98 0.01
N ASN A 105 -10.49 25.34 -1.22
CA ASN A 105 -11.22 26.57 -1.46
C ASN A 105 -12.72 26.41 -1.25
N HIS A 106 -13.39 27.53 -0.98
CA HIS A 106 -14.83 27.58 -0.86
C HIS A 106 -15.52 27.45 -2.23
N VAL A 107 -16.70 26.82 -2.24
CA VAL A 107 -17.53 26.72 -3.45
C VAL A 107 -18.22 28.07 -3.70
N LEU A 108 -17.94 28.68 -4.85
CA LEU A 108 -18.60 29.90 -5.29
C LEU A 108 -20.01 29.62 -5.81
N LYS A 109 -20.90 30.63 -5.76
CA LYS A 109 -22.27 30.51 -6.29
C LYS A 109 -22.30 30.11 -7.78
N SER A 110 -21.32 30.54 -8.58
CA SER A 110 -21.17 30.14 -9.98
C SER A 110 -20.89 28.65 -10.17
N GLY A 111 -20.16 28.05 -9.21
CA GLY A 111 -19.79 26.64 -9.15
C GLY A 111 -20.88 25.71 -8.60
N LEU A 112 -21.95 26.27 -8.05
CA LEU A 112 -23.05 25.50 -7.50
C LEU A 112 -23.87 24.88 -8.66
N GLY A 113 -24.00 23.56 -8.65
CA GLY A 113 -24.80 22.81 -9.61
C GLY A 113 -26.22 22.59 -9.11
N ARG A 114 -26.36 21.84 -8.01
CA ARG A 114 -27.65 21.53 -7.37
C ARG A 114 -27.49 21.62 -5.85
N ILE A 115 -28.56 21.97 -5.14
CA ILE A 115 -28.60 22.00 -3.68
C ILE A 115 -29.91 21.37 -3.21
N THR A 116 -29.86 20.61 -2.12
CA THR A 116 -31.07 20.08 -1.49
C THR A 116 -31.95 21.22 -0.97
N GLU A 117 -33.26 21.12 -1.20
CA GLU A 117 -34.24 22.06 -0.68
C GLU A 117 -34.26 22.09 0.86
N ASN A 118 -34.71 23.19 1.45
CA ASN A 118 -34.77 23.41 2.91
C ASN A 118 -33.41 23.37 3.63
N THR A 119 -32.33 23.70 2.93
CA THR A 119 -31.01 23.87 3.56
C THR A 119 -30.92 25.22 4.25
N ASN A 120 -30.94 25.23 5.58
CA ASN A 120 -30.80 26.45 6.39
C ASN A 120 -29.37 27.01 6.35
N GLN A 121 -29.22 28.29 6.68
CA GLN A 121 -27.90 28.91 6.83
C GLN A 121 -27.12 28.22 7.96
N TYR A 122 -25.82 28.00 7.74
CA TYR A 122 -24.90 27.30 8.65
C TYR A 122 -25.17 25.80 8.84
N GLN A 123 -26.05 25.21 8.02
CA GLN A 123 -26.25 23.77 8.03
C GLN A 123 -25.00 23.04 7.51
N GLY A 124 -24.67 21.90 8.13
CA GLY A 124 -23.65 20.99 7.61
C GLY A 124 -24.15 20.29 6.35
N VAL A 125 -23.42 20.47 5.24
CA VAL A 125 -23.75 19.87 3.94
C VAL A 125 -22.63 18.96 3.46
N VAL A 126 -23.00 17.87 2.78
CA VAL A 126 -22.04 17.02 2.07
C VAL A 126 -21.94 17.47 0.62
N VAL A 127 -20.70 17.62 0.14
CA VAL A 127 -20.42 18.07 -1.22
C VAL A 127 -20.25 16.88 -2.14
N TYR A 128 -20.83 16.96 -3.32
CA TYR A 128 -20.82 15.94 -4.36
C TYR A 128 -20.36 16.55 -5.69
N SER A 129 -19.78 15.71 -6.53
CA SER A 129 -19.60 15.98 -7.95
C SER A 129 -20.93 15.81 -8.68
N MET A 130 -21.05 16.38 -9.89
CA MET A 130 -22.18 16.09 -10.79
C MET A 130 -22.32 14.60 -11.14
N ALA A 131 -21.28 13.79 -10.93
CA ALA A 131 -21.29 12.34 -11.12
C ALA A 131 -21.74 11.55 -9.86
N ASP A 132 -22.36 12.21 -8.88
CA ASP A 132 -22.78 11.63 -7.60
C ASP A 132 -21.64 11.01 -6.77
N VAL A 133 -20.41 11.47 -7.01
CA VAL A 133 -19.23 11.10 -6.22
C VAL A 133 -19.08 12.09 -5.05
N PRO A 134 -19.00 11.63 -3.79
CA PRO A 134 -18.76 12.52 -2.66
C PRO A 134 -17.39 13.17 -2.78
N LEU A 135 -17.36 14.51 -2.76
CA LEU A 135 -16.15 15.31 -2.89
C LEU A 135 -15.69 15.82 -1.55
N VAL A 136 -14.36 15.91 -1.42
CA VAL A 136 -13.71 16.35 -0.20
C VAL A 136 -12.56 17.30 -0.46
N SER A 137 -12.55 18.34 0.36
CA SER A 137 -11.47 19.30 0.38
C SER A 137 -10.27 18.71 1.11
N TRP A 138 -9.22 18.34 0.37
CA TRP A 138 -7.98 17.87 0.96
C TRP A 138 -7.08 19.06 1.28
N PRO A 139 -6.40 19.07 2.44
CA PRO A 139 -5.17 19.82 2.55
C PRO A 139 -4.16 19.19 1.58
N LEU A 140 -3.85 19.89 0.49
CA LEU A 140 -2.88 19.54 -0.54
C LEU A 140 -1.63 18.82 0.00
N ALA A 141 -1.15 19.24 1.17
CA ALA A 141 0.04 18.70 1.82
C ALA A 141 -0.05 17.20 2.14
N LEU A 142 -1.21 16.68 2.58
CA LEU A 142 -1.30 15.29 3.02
C LEU A 142 -1.48 14.32 1.85
N HIS A 143 -2.17 14.77 0.79
CA HIS A 143 -2.42 13.96 -0.40
C HIS A 143 -1.15 13.83 -1.26
N ILE A 144 -0.40 14.92 -1.44
CA ILE A 144 0.90 14.91 -2.11
C ILE A 144 1.89 14.04 -1.34
N LEU A 145 1.95 14.17 0.00
CA LEU A 145 2.82 13.34 0.83
C LEU A 145 2.42 11.86 0.77
N TYR A 146 1.12 11.54 0.78
CA TYR A 146 0.64 10.16 0.68
C TYR A 146 0.98 9.53 -0.68
N ILE A 147 0.76 10.24 -1.79
CA ILE A 147 1.14 9.76 -3.13
C ILE A 147 2.66 9.60 -3.23
N HIS A 148 3.43 10.54 -2.69
CA HIS A 148 4.89 10.48 -2.73
C HIS A 148 5.44 9.32 -1.88
N LEU A 149 4.89 9.12 -0.68
CA LEU A 149 5.26 8.03 0.21
C LEU A 149 4.87 6.66 -0.38
N PHE A 150 3.67 6.55 -0.97
CA PHE A 150 3.23 5.35 -1.67
C PHE A 150 4.12 5.03 -2.89
N SER A 151 4.46 6.05 -3.69
CA SER A 151 5.37 5.91 -4.83
C SER A 151 6.77 5.46 -4.41
N GLN A 152 7.33 6.00 -3.33
CA GLN A 152 8.67 5.64 -2.85
C GLN A 152 8.71 4.21 -2.30
N HIS A 153 7.73 3.78 -1.52
CA HIS A 153 7.71 2.43 -0.96
C HIS A 153 7.48 1.36 -2.03
N VAL A 154 6.62 1.60 -3.02
CA VAL A 154 6.41 0.66 -4.14
C VAL A 154 7.67 0.54 -5.00
N ALA A 155 8.37 1.65 -5.28
CA ALA A 155 9.63 1.62 -6.02
C ALA A 155 10.73 0.86 -5.28
N LEU A 156 10.89 1.08 -3.97
CA LEU A 156 11.86 0.35 -3.15
C LEU A 156 11.56 -1.15 -3.08
N ALA A 157 10.29 -1.53 -2.91
CA ALA A 157 9.88 -2.92 -2.89
C ALA A 157 10.18 -3.63 -4.23
N LEU A 158 9.89 -2.98 -5.35
CA LEU A 158 10.23 -3.48 -6.69
C LEU A 158 11.75 -3.59 -6.90
N HIS A 159 12.52 -2.62 -6.40
CA HIS A 159 13.97 -2.61 -6.53
C HIS A 159 14.62 -3.74 -5.70
N ILE A 160 14.15 -3.97 -4.47
CA ILE A 160 14.61 -5.06 -3.61
C ILE A 160 14.23 -6.42 -4.21
N LEU A 161 13.00 -6.55 -4.73
CA LEU A 161 12.54 -7.76 -5.41
C LEU A 161 13.37 -8.06 -6.67
N TYR A 162 13.70 -7.04 -7.46
CA TYR A 162 14.56 -7.15 -8.63
C TYR A 162 15.98 -7.62 -8.28
N ILE A 163 16.59 -7.03 -7.24
CA ILE A 163 17.92 -7.44 -6.76
C ILE A 163 17.89 -8.89 -6.23
N HIS A 164 16.84 -9.27 -5.50
CA HIS A 164 16.67 -10.62 -4.99
C HIS A 164 16.52 -11.65 -6.11
N LEU A 165 15.71 -11.34 -7.14
CA LEU A 165 15.47 -12.20 -8.29
C LEU A 165 16.71 -12.32 -9.18
N PHE A 166 17.48 -11.24 -9.35
CA PHE A 166 18.79 -11.26 -10.04
C PHE A 166 19.82 -12.11 -9.28
N SER A 167 19.88 -11.99 -7.96
CA SER A 167 20.82 -12.75 -7.11
C SER A 167 20.54 -14.26 -7.15
N GLN A 168 19.28 -14.68 -7.15
CA GLN A 168 18.92 -16.11 -7.18
C GLN A 168 19.11 -16.74 -8.56
N HIS A 169 18.75 -16.05 -9.65
CA HIS A 169 18.73 -16.66 -10.98
C HIS A 169 20.01 -16.47 -11.80
N VAL A 170 20.86 -15.46 -11.53
CA VAL A 170 22.05 -15.18 -12.36
C VAL A 170 23.35 -15.67 -11.72
N ALA A 171 23.50 -15.61 -10.40
CA ALA A 171 24.74 -16.01 -9.72
C ALA A 171 24.94 -17.54 -9.70
N LEU A 172 23.87 -18.31 -9.49
CA LEU A 172 23.91 -19.77 -9.44
C LEU A 172 24.32 -20.43 -10.78
N PRO A 173 23.71 -20.09 -11.94
CA PRO A 173 24.12 -20.68 -13.21
C PRO A 173 25.52 -20.25 -13.66
N LEU A 174 25.95 -19.01 -13.37
CA LEU A 174 27.32 -18.56 -13.68
C LEU A 174 28.37 -19.36 -12.90
N HIS A 175 28.13 -19.65 -11.61
CA HIS A 175 29.06 -20.43 -10.80
C HIS A 175 29.09 -21.91 -11.25
N ILE A 176 27.94 -22.49 -11.61
CA ILE A 176 27.86 -23.87 -12.13
C ILE A 176 28.53 -23.96 -13.51
N LEU A 177 28.29 -22.98 -14.40
CA LEU A 177 28.90 -22.92 -15.73
C LEU A 177 30.43 -22.74 -15.64
N TYR A 178 30.91 -21.90 -14.73
CA TYR A 178 32.35 -21.70 -14.50
C TYR A 178 33.03 -22.99 -14.01
N ILE A 179 32.43 -23.70 -13.05
CA ILE A 179 32.95 -25.00 -12.58
C ILE A 179 32.96 -26.02 -13.73
N HIS A 180 31.89 -26.08 -14.53
CA HIS A 180 31.79 -27.02 -15.63
C HIS A 180 32.82 -26.74 -16.74
N LEU A 181 33.01 -25.47 -17.10
CA LEU A 181 33.98 -25.05 -18.11
C LEU A 181 35.43 -25.28 -17.64
N PHE A 182 35.72 -25.03 -16.36
CA PHE A 182 37.01 -25.36 -15.75
C PHE A 182 37.30 -26.87 -15.78
N SER A 183 36.31 -27.70 -15.45
CA SER A 183 36.45 -29.16 -15.50
C SER A 183 36.72 -29.70 -16.91
N GLN A 184 36.05 -29.16 -17.94
CA GLN A 184 36.24 -29.62 -19.33
C GLN A 184 37.63 -29.26 -19.87
N HIS A 185 38.11 -28.03 -19.64
CA HIS A 185 39.41 -27.61 -20.13
C HIS A 185 40.58 -28.30 -19.42
N VAL A 186 40.50 -28.55 -18.11
CA VAL A 186 41.53 -29.29 -17.36
C VAL A 186 41.60 -30.75 -17.82
N ALA A 187 40.46 -31.41 -18.06
CA ALA A 187 40.42 -32.78 -18.54
C ALA A 187 41.01 -32.92 -19.95
N LEU A 188 40.68 -32.01 -20.88
CA LEU A 188 41.25 -31.98 -22.22
C LEU A 188 42.77 -31.71 -22.20
N ALA A 189 43.23 -30.77 -21.39
CA ALA A 189 44.65 -30.47 -21.25
C ALA A 189 45.44 -31.69 -20.72
N LEU A 190 44.91 -32.38 -19.71
CA LEU A 190 45.50 -33.62 -19.18
C LEU A 190 45.48 -34.75 -20.21
N HIS A 191 44.41 -34.90 -20.99
CA HIS A 191 44.33 -35.94 -22.02
C HIS A 191 45.33 -35.70 -23.16
N ILE A 192 45.47 -34.45 -23.62
CA ILE A 192 46.47 -34.06 -24.62
C ILE A 192 47.89 -34.25 -24.09
N LEU A 193 48.16 -33.84 -22.85
CA LEU A 193 49.46 -34.03 -22.20
C LEU A 193 49.80 -35.52 -22.05
N TYR A 194 48.83 -36.34 -21.64
CA TYR A 194 49.00 -37.80 -21.52
C TYR A 194 49.31 -38.44 -22.87
N ILE A 195 48.59 -38.09 -23.93
CA ILE A 195 48.86 -38.58 -25.30
C ILE A 195 50.26 -38.16 -25.76
N HIS A 196 50.66 -36.92 -25.49
CA HIS A 196 51.98 -36.41 -25.88
C HIS A 196 53.11 -37.14 -25.13
N LEU A 197 52.94 -37.35 -23.82
CA LEU A 197 53.92 -38.03 -22.97
C LEU A 197 54.03 -39.53 -23.33
N PHE A 198 52.92 -40.17 -23.67
CA PHE A 198 52.89 -41.53 -24.21
C PHE A 198 53.62 -41.63 -25.56
N SER A 199 53.38 -40.67 -26.47
CA SER A 199 54.07 -40.63 -27.77
C SER A 199 55.59 -40.44 -27.64
N GLN A 200 56.06 -39.62 -26.70
CA GLN A 200 57.50 -39.36 -26.52
C GLN A 200 58.24 -40.49 -25.79
N HIS A 201 57.65 -41.06 -24.74
CA HIS A 201 58.33 -42.05 -23.91
C HIS A 201 58.16 -43.51 -24.35
N VAL A 202 57.14 -43.85 -25.15
CA VAL A 202 56.90 -45.24 -25.59
C VAL A 202 57.28 -45.45 -27.06
N ALA A 203 56.85 -44.57 -27.96
CA ALA A 203 57.03 -44.80 -29.40
C ALA A 203 58.49 -44.58 -29.88
N ILE A 204 59.16 -43.57 -29.35
CA ILE A 204 60.55 -43.23 -29.72
C ILE A 204 61.54 -44.33 -29.31
N PRO A 205 61.55 -44.83 -28.06
CA PRO A 205 62.45 -45.93 -27.69
C PRO A 205 62.11 -47.27 -28.35
N LEU A 206 60.83 -47.57 -28.63
CA LEU A 206 60.45 -48.77 -29.39
C LEU A 206 60.96 -48.73 -30.84
N HIS A 207 60.94 -47.57 -31.49
CA HIS A 207 61.49 -47.41 -32.84
C HIS A 207 63.03 -47.53 -32.85
N ILE A 208 63.71 -46.99 -31.85
CA ILE A 208 65.17 -47.14 -31.69
C ILE A 208 65.53 -48.61 -31.40
N LEU A 209 64.78 -49.29 -30.54
CA LEU A 209 64.98 -50.71 -30.24
C LEU A 209 64.73 -51.61 -31.46
N TYR A 210 63.68 -51.32 -32.23
CA TYR A 210 63.36 -52.05 -33.46
C TYR A 210 64.44 -51.91 -34.54
N ILE A 211 64.97 -50.70 -34.75
CA ILE A 211 66.10 -50.47 -35.66
C ILE A 211 67.35 -51.23 -35.18
N HIS A 212 67.59 -51.26 -33.86
CA HIS A 212 68.78 -51.95 -33.33
C HIS A 212 68.69 -53.48 -33.46
N LEU A 213 67.49 -54.06 -33.35
CA LEU A 213 67.24 -55.50 -33.47
C LEU A 213 67.32 -56.03 -34.92
N PHE A 214 67.11 -55.18 -35.93
CA PHE A 214 67.21 -55.57 -37.36
C PHE A 214 68.62 -55.36 -37.94
N SER A 215 69.57 -54.83 -37.16
CA SER A 215 70.95 -54.55 -37.58
C SER A 215 71.98 -55.58 -37.08
N GLN A 216 71.53 -56.72 -36.54
CA GLN A 216 72.36 -57.90 -36.22
C GLN A 216 71.98 -59.07 -37.13
#